data_AF-A0A3M2E2M2-F1
#
_entry.id   AF-A0A3M2E2M2-F1
#
_cell.length_a   1.000
_cell.length_b   1.000
_cell.length_c   1.000
_cell.angle_alpha   90.00
_cell.angle_beta   90.00
_cell.angle_gamma   90.00
#
_symmetry.space_group_name_H-M   'P 1'
#
loop_
_entity.id
_entity.type
_entity.pdbx_description
1 polymer ?
#
loop_
_entity_poly.entity_id
_entity_poly.type
_entity_poly.pdbx_seq_one_letter_code
_entity_poly.pdbx_strand_id
1 'polypeptide(L)'
;MPTPIVTSLADVAPRYRALFCDLWGCVHDGYRPFPEAVAALEAFRRDGGFVMLLTNSPRPKPNVIRQLDKIGVPRAAYDDVTSSGDAAQAALAAGVVGRRVFHLGPPVDLGFFRDMADDIEGADTIELVPLEEAEGIVCTGLFDDEHETPEDYRAMLLYAKT
;
A
#
# COMPACT_ATOMS: atom_id res chain seq x y z
N MET A 1 -15.98 4.13 36.97
CA MET A 1 -16.63 4.93 35.91
C MET A 1 -17.00 3.99 34.77
N PRO A 2 -18.15 4.15 34.12
CA PRO A 2 -18.50 3.35 32.94
C PRO A 2 -17.58 3.69 31.75
N THR A 3 -17.36 2.73 30.87
CA THR A 3 -16.59 2.93 29.62
C THR A 3 -17.33 3.93 28.73
N PRO A 4 -16.69 5.03 28.31
CA PRO A 4 -17.32 6.01 27.43
C PRO A 4 -17.55 5.40 26.04
N ILE A 5 -18.77 5.55 25.52
CA ILE A 5 -19.10 5.19 24.13
C ILE A 5 -18.75 6.36 23.23
N VAL A 6 -17.95 6.10 22.20
CA VAL A 6 -17.59 7.08 21.16
C VAL A 6 -18.66 7.03 20.08
N THR A 7 -19.34 8.15 19.84
CA THR A 7 -20.41 8.25 18.84
C THR A 7 -19.92 8.79 17.51
N SER A 8 -18.84 9.59 17.53
CA SER A 8 -18.22 10.17 16.36
C SER A 8 -16.72 10.40 16.57
N LEU A 9 -15.99 10.65 15.48
CA LEU A 9 -14.59 11.05 15.57
C LEU A 9 -14.41 12.33 16.40
N ALA A 10 -15.35 13.28 16.34
CA ALA A 10 -15.27 14.55 17.06
C ALA A 10 -15.19 14.38 18.59
N ASP A 11 -15.73 13.29 19.15
CA ASP A 11 -15.74 13.03 20.60
C ASP A 11 -14.32 12.77 21.14
N VAL A 12 -13.41 12.32 20.27
CA VAL A 12 -12.04 11.91 20.64
C VAL A 12 -10.97 12.68 19.89
N ALA A 13 -11.29 13.27 18.74
CA ALA A 13 -10.38 14.04 17.88
C ALA A 13 -9.48 15.05 18.61
N PRO A 14 -9.97 15.87 19.56
CA PRO A 14 -9.14 16.88 20.24
C PRO A 14 -7.95 16.31 21.03
N ARG A 15 -7.92 14.99 21.27
CA ARG A 15 -6.84 14.30 21.99
C ARG A 15 -5.67 13.89 21.09
N TYR A 16 -5.86 13.97 19.77
CA TYR A 16 -4.92 13.46 18.79
C TYR A 16 -4.46 14.58 17.85
N ARG A 17 -3.20 14.52 17.45
CA ARG A 17 -2.63 15.44 16.44
C ARG A 17 -2.52 14.81 15.06
N ALA A 18 -2.60 13.48 14.99
CA ALA A 18 -2.54 12.72 13.77
C ALA A 18 -3.58 11.59 13.78
N LEU A 19 -4.10 11.26 12.61
CA LEU A 19 -5.04 10.18 12.37
C LEU A 19 -4.52 9.30 11.24
N PHE A 20 -4.45 8.00 11.52
CA PHE A 20 -4.11 6.95 10.58
C PHE A 20 -5.42 6.28 10.16
N CYS A 21 -5.97 6.70 9.02
CA CYS A 21 -7.29 6.26 8.55
C CYS A 21 -7.17 5.11 7.56
N ASP A 22 -7.93 4.05 7.75
CA ASP A 22 -8.13 3.08 6.67
C ASP A 22 -8.88 3.72 5.49
N LEU A 23 -8.81 3.11 4.31
CA LEU A 23 -9.43 3.60 3.08
C LEU A 23 -10.65 2.78 2.65
N TRP A 24 -10.44 1.53 2.25
CA TRP A 24 -11.49 0.74 1.63
C TRP A 24 -12.50 0.28 2.69
N GLY A 25 -13.77 0.64 2.52
CA GLY A 25 -14.81 0.38 3.52
C GLY A 25 -14.83 1.39 4.69
N CYS A 26 -13.88 2.33 4.76
CA CYS A 26 -13.84 3.40 5.76
C CYS A 26 -14.09 4.79 5.15
N VAL A 27 -13.41 5.10 4.04
CA VAL A 27 -13.52 6.37 3.30
C VAL A 27 -14.26 6.20 1.98
N HIS A 28 -14.16 5.05 1.33
CA HIS A 28 -14.83 4.78 0.04
C HIS A 28 -15.13 3.29 -0.18
N ASP A 29 -16.02 2.98 -1.13
CA ASP A 29 -16.32 1.60 -1.58
C ASP A 29 -15.53 1.18 -2.84
N GLY A 30 -14.71 2.09 -3.39
CA GLY A 30 -13.94 1.89 -4.61
C GLY A 30 -14.60 2.48 -5.86
N TYR A 31 -15.85 2.94 -5.74
CA TYR A 31 -16.58 3.67 -6.77
C TYR A 31 -16.88 5.11 -6.36
N ARG A 32 -17.17 5.34 -5.08
CA ARG A 32 -17.51 6.66 -4.52
C ARG A 32 -17.02 6.83 -3.07
N PRO A 33 -16.74 8.08 -2.64
CA PRO A 33 -16.48 8.39 -1.24
C PRO A 33 -17.73 8.27 -0.37
N PHE A 34 -17.53 8.01 0.92
CA PHE A 34 -18.56 8.14 1.95
C PHE A 34 -18.58 9.59 2.47
N PRO A 35 -19.67 10.35 2.25
CA PRO A 35 -19.71 11.78 2.57
C PRO A 35 -19.40 12.10 4.03
N GLU A 36 -19.91 11.30 4.97
CA GLU A 36 -19.73 11.51 6.40
C GLU A 36 -18.27 11.27 6.83
N ALA A 37 -17.61 10.27 6.25
CA ALA A 37 -16.19 10.01 6.50
C ALA A 37 -15.33 11.15 5.98
N VAL A 38 -15.57 11.61 4.74
CA VAL A 38 -14.89 12.76 4.14
C VAL A 38 -15.06 14.01 5.01
N ALA A 39 -16.29 14.31 5.44
CA ALA A 39 -16.56 15.50 6.24
C ALA A 39 -15.84 15.45 7.61
N ALA A 40 -15.76 14.26 8.23
CA ALA A 40 -15.04 14.08 9.49
C ALA A 40 -13.54 14.29 9.35
N LEU A 41 -12.93 13.79 8.27
CA LEU A 41 -11.51 13.98 8.00
C LEU A 41 -11.16 15.43 7.65
N GLU A 42 -11.99 16.09 6.83
CA GLU A 42 -11.83 17.52 6.55
C GLU A 42 -11.95 18.37 7.82
N ALA A 43 -12.90 18.04 8.70
CA ALA A 43 -13.04 18.73 9.99
C ALA A 43 -11.80 18.55 10.87
N PHE A 44 -11.31 17.32 11.00
CA PHE A 44 -10.09 17.02 11.78
C PHE A 44 -8.88 17.82 11.26
N ARG A 45 -8.73 17.95 9.93
CA ARG A 45 -7.66 18.75 9.33
C ARG A 45 -7.83 20.25 9.52
N ARG A 46 -9.06 20.77 9.40
CA ARG A 46 -9.35 22.19 9.69
C ARG A 46 -8.97 22.57 11.12
N ASP A 47 -9.07 21.62 12.06
CA ASP A 47 -8.70 21.82 13.45
C ASP A 47 -7.19 21.61 13.71
N GLY A 48 -6.37 21.50 12.66
CA GLY A 48 -4.91 21.40 12.73
C GLY A 48 -4.39 19.97 12.91
N GLY A 49 -5.24 18.96 12.73
CA GLY A 49 -4.84 17.56 12.72
C GLY A 49 -4.21 17.13 11.39
N PHE A 50 -3.35 16.12 11.44
CA PHE A 50 -2.74 15.48 10.26
C PHE A 50 -3.45 14.16 9.93
N VAL A 51 -3.88 13.96 8.70
CA VAL A 51 -4.51 12.70 8.26
C VAL A 51 -3.59 11.96 7.30
N MET A 52 -3.07 10.82 7.75
CA MET A 52 -2.42 9.82 6.92
C MET A 52 -3.47 8.76 6.56
N LEU A 53 -3.72 8.56 5.26
CA LEU A 53 -4.51 7.43 4.80
C LEU A 53 -3.60 6.20 4.72
N LEU A 54 -4.03 5.08 5.30
CA LEU A 54 -3.35 3.80 5.24
C LEU A 54 -4.21 2.81 4.45
N THR A 55 -3.58 2.01 3.61
CA THR A 55 -4.28 0.96 2.87
C THR A 55 -3.42 -0.27 2.65
N ASN A 56 -4.03 -1.45 2.70
CA ASN A 56 -3.39 -2.69 2.27
C ASN A 56 -3.38 -2.88 0.75
N SER A 57 -3.69 -1.85 -0.03
CA SER A 57 -3.52 -1.88 -1.48
C SER A 57 -2.06 -2.18 -1.85
N PRO A 58 -1.80 -3.15 -2.75
CA PRO A 58 -0.44 -3.44 -3.21
C PRO A 58 0.10 -2.35 -4.16
N ARG A 59 -0.74 -1.37 -4.52
CA ARG A 59 -0.38 -0.29 -5.44
C ARG A 59 0.37 0.81 -4.70
N PRO A 60 1.43 1.39 -5.28
CA PRO A 60 2.18 2.48 -4.65
C PRO A 60 1.33 3.76 -4.53
N LYS A 61 1.73 4.66 -3.62
CA LYS A 61 1.10 5.94 -3.27
C LYS A 61 0.57 6.71 -4.50
N PRO A 62 1.34 6.94 -5.58
CA PRO A 62 0.85 7.68 -6.74
C PRO A 62 -0.36 7.04 -7.42
N ASN A 63 -0.44 5.71 -7.44
CA ASN A 63 -1.57 4.97 -8.00
C ASN A 63 -2.81 5.07 -7.11
N VAL A 64 -2.64 4.93 -5.79
CA VAL A 64 -3.75 5.11 -4.83
C VAL A 64 -4.31 6.51 -4.93
N ILE A 65 -3.43 7.51 -4.94
CA ILE A 65 -3.79 8.91 -5.10
C ILE A 65 -4.61 9.16 -6.38
N ARG A 66 -4.15 8.66 -7.54
CA ARG A 66 -4.90 8.79 -8.81
C ARG A 66 -6.28 8.13 -8.75
N GLN A 67 -6.39 7.01 -8.04
CA GLN A 67 -7.67 6.34 -7.83
C GLN A 67 -8.60 7.20 -6.96
N LEU A 68 -8.11 7.76 -5.85
CA LEU A 68 -8.87 8.64 -4.97
C LEU A 68 -9.40 9.88 -5.72
N ASP A 69 -8.56 10.49 -6.57
CA ASP A 69 -8.98 11.60 -7.44
C ASP A 69 -10.10 11.19 -8.40
N LYS A 70 -9.95 10.03 -9.05
CA LYS A 70 -10.93 9.50 -10.01
C LYS A 70 -12.30 9.24 -9.38
N ILE A 71 -12.33 8.72 -8.16
CA ILE A 71 -13.59 8.41 -7.45
C ILE A 71 -14.15 9.63 -6.70
N GLY A 72 -13.39 10.73 -6.62
CA GLY A 72 -13.86 11.99 -6.06
C GLY A 72 -13.63 12.17 -4.56
N VAL A 73 -12.63 11.51 -3.96
CA VAL A 73 -12.21 11.81 -2.58
C VAL A 73 -11.46 13.16 -2.58
N PRO A 74 -11.94 14.19 -1.84
CA PRO A 74 -11.29 15.50 -1.86
C PRO A 74 -9.88 15.47 -1.27
N ARG A 75 -8.95 16.23 -1.86
CA ARG A 75 -7.61 16.45 -1.28
C ARG A 75 -7.63 17.17 0.05
N ALA A 76 -8.72 17.88 0.36
CA ALA A 76 -8.94 18.48 1.66
C ALA A 76 -9.15 17.43 2.77
N ALA A 77 -9.45 16.17 2.43
CA ALA A 77 -9.68 15.11 3.42
C ALA A 77 -8.40 14.48 3.99
N TYR A 78 -7.23 14.67 3.37
CA TYR A 78 -6.00 14.02 3.85
C TYR A 78 -4.73 14.82 3.54
N ASP A 79 -3.69 14.57 4.31
CA ASP A 79 -2.36 15.16 4.11
C ASP A 79 -1.46 14.24 3.28
N ASP A 80 -1.52 12.93 3.53
CA ASP A 80 -0.71 11.95 2.78
C ASP A 80 -1.38 10.56 2.74
N VAL A 81 -0.81 9.66 1.93
CA VAL A 81 -1.26 8.27 1.76
C VAL A 81 -0.06 7.34 1.87
N THR A 82 -0.18 6.22 2.59
CA THR A 82 0.79 5.12 2.52
C THR A 82 0.08 3.79 2.28
N SER A 83 0.68 2.94 1.45
CA SER A 83 0.16 1.62 1.13
C SER A 83 1.09 0.49 1.54
N SER A 84 0.57 -0.74 1.61
CA SER A 84 1.41 -1.95 1.73
C SER A 84 2.35 -2.11 0.54
N GLY A 85 1.96 -1.63 -0.64
CA GLY A 85 2.84 -1.52 -1.82
C GLY A 85 4.04 -0.62 -1.58
N ASP A 86 3.84 0.56 -0.98
CA ASP A 86 4.95 1.46 -0.61
C ASP A 86 5.89 0.79 0.39
N ALA A 87 5.34 0.13 1.41
CA ALA A 87 6.12 -0.58 2.41
C ALA A 87 6.94 -1.73 1.79
N ALA A 88 6.37 -2.47 0.84
CA ALA A 88 7.06 -3.53 0.11
C ALA A 88 8.19 -2.98 -0.77
N GLN A 89 7.95 -1.87 -1.49
CA GLN A 89 8.99 -1.20 -2.29
C GLN A 89 10.11 -0.64 -1.40
N ALA A 90 9.77 -0.04 -0.25
CA ALA A 90 10.76 0.46 0.70
C ALA A 90 11.61 -0.69 1.29
N ALA A 91 11.00 -1.83 1.63
CA ALA A 91 11.73 -3.01 2.09
C ALA A 91 12.65 -3.58 1.00
N LEU A 92 12.16 -3.64 -0.24
CA LEU A 92 12.95 -4.04 -1.40
C LEU A 92 14.17 -3.12 -1.58
N ALA A 93 13.95 -1.81 -1.64
CA ALA A 93 15.01 -0.81 -1.82
C ALA A 93 16.03 -0.79 -0.65
N ALA A 94 15.58 -1.09 0.57
CA ALA A 94 16.44 -1.28 1.72
C ALA A 94 17.25 -2.60 1.69
N GLY A 95 17.04 -3.46 0.69
CA GLY A 95 17.74 -4.73 0.53
C GLY A 95 17.27 -5.84 1.47
N VAL A 96 16.06 -5.72 2.06
CA VAL A 96 15.50 -6.72 2.99
C VAL A 96 15.39 -8.11 2.35
N VAL A 97 15.18 -8.14 1.03
CA VAL A 97 15.07 -9.38 0.22
C VAL A 97 16.27 -9.57 -0.70
N GLY A 98 17.40 -8.92 -0.42
CA GLY A 98 18.55 -8.86 -1.33
C GLY A 98 18.39 -7.80 -2.42
N ARG A 99 19.45 -7.63 -3.22
CA ARG A 99 19.50 -6.69 -4.36
C ARG A 99 19.33 -7.38 -5.70
N ARG A 100 19.77 -8.64 -5.80
CA ARG A 100 19.54 -9.48 -6.98
C ARG A 100 18.31 -10.34 -6.72
N VAL A 101 17.17 -9.97 -7.30
CA VAL A 101 15.88 -10.58 -6.96
C VAL A 101 15.27 -11.31 -8.14
N PHE A 102 14.65 -12.46 -7.86
CA PHE A 102 13.80 -13.14 -8.82
C PHE A 102 12.36 -12.62 -8.69
N HIS A 103 11.78 -12.17 -9.80
CA HIS A 103 10.37 -11.77 -9.85
C HIS A 103 9.49 -12.99 -10.12
N LEU A 104 8.60 -13.28 -9.17
CA LEU A 104 7.53 -14.26 -9.33
C LEU A 104 6.20 -13.51 -9.52
N GLY A 105 5.73 -13.44 -10.77
CA GLY A 105 4.47 -12.78 -11.10
C GLY A 105 4.35 -12.40 -12.57
N PRO A 106 3.20 -11.85 -12.98
CA PRO A 106 2.91 -11.58 -14.37
C PRO A 106 3.71 -10.34 -14.85
N PRO A 107 4.02 -10.22 -16.15
CA PRO A 107 4.80 -9.10 -16.68
C PRO A 107 4.19 -7.70 -16.43
N VAL A 108 2.87 -7.62 -16.24
CA VAL A 108 2.16 -6.38 -15.92
C VAL A 108 2.60 -5.80 -14.56
N ASP A 109 3.04 -6.65 -13.64
CA ASP A 109 3.48 -6.25 -12.30
C ASP A 109 4.92 -5.75 -12.26
N LEU A 110 5.65 -5.78 -13.38
CA LEU A 110 6.99 -5.16 -13.47
C LEU A 110 6.97 -3.66 -13.19
N GLY A 111 5.79 -3.02 -13.19
CA GLY A 111 5.62 -1.66 -12.65
C GLY A 111 6.06 -1.55 -11.19
N PHE A 112 5.91 -2.59 -10.36
CA PHE A 112 6.32 -2.59 -8.96
C PHE A 112 7.81 -2.25 -8.76
N PHE A 113 8.68 -2.68 -9.67
CA PHE A 113 10.12 -2.42 -9.58
C PHE A 113 10.53 -1.07 -10.20
N ARG A 114 9.63 -0.40 -10.92
CA ARG A 114 9.92 0.83 -11.69
C ARG A 114 9.23 2.06 -11.14
N ASP A 115 8.01 1.88 -10.64
CA ASP A 115 7.12 2.94 -10.19
C ASP A 115 7.23 3.10 -8.67
N MET A 116 8.43 3.41 -8.18
CA MET A 116 8.64 3.75 -6.77
C MET A 116 8.34 5.24 -6.53
N ALA A 117 7.85 5.57 -5.34
CA ALA A 117 7.64 6.95 -4.95
C ALA A 117 8.99 7.66 -4.74
N ASP A 118 9.04 8.98 -5.00
CA ASP A 118 10.27 9.78 -4.93
C ASP A 118 10.89 9.82 -3.51
N ASP A 119 10.09 9.47 -2.48
CA ASP A 119 10.50 9.37 -1.08
C ASP A 119 11.13 8.00 -0.72
N ILE A 120 11.28 7.08 -1.69
CA ILE A 120 11.95 5.79 -1.52
C ILE A 120 13.38 5.85 -2.06
N GLU A 121 14.37 5.80 -1.16
CA GLU A 121 15.80 5.73 -1.51
C GLU A 121 16.24 4.30 -1.87
N GLY A 122 17.21 4.17 -2.78
CA GLY A 122 17.84 2.88 -3.11
C GLY A 122 17.14 2.06 -4.19
N ALA A 123 16.12 2.62 -4.85
CA ALA A 123 15.36 1.98 -5.93
C ALA A 123 16.23 1.51 -7.11
N ASP A 124 17.32 2.23 -7.38
CA ASP A 124 18.29 1.97 -8.46
C ASP A 124 19.25 0.81 -8.16
N THR A 125 19.20 0.25 -6.95
CA THR A 125 20.10 -0.83 -6.51
C THR A 125 19.56 -2.24 -6.74
N ILE A 126 18.35 -2.36 -7.32
CA ILE A 126 17.66 -3.64 -7.54
C ILE A 126 17.92 -4.17 -8.95
N GLU A 127 18.37 -5.41 -9.03
CA GLU A 127 18.61 -6.15 -10.27
C GLU A 127 17.66 -7.35 -10.34
N LEU A 128 16.86 -7.45 -11.41
CA LEU A 128 16.05 -8.63 -11.67
C LEU A 128 16.92 -9.70 -12.33
N VAL A 129 17.01 -10.88 -11.71
CA VAL A 129 17.87 -11.98 -12.16
C VAL A 129 17.10 -13.31 -12.24
N PRO A 130 17.61 -14.33 -12.97
CA PRO A 130 17.09 -15.70 -12.89
C PRO A 130 17.15 -16.27 -11.47
N LEU A 131 16.32 -17.28 -11.20
CA LEU A 131 16.15 -17.85 -9.85
C LEU A 131 17.47 -18.37 -9.25
N GLU A 132 18.32 -18.96 -10.08
CA GLU A 132 19.60 -19.56 -9.69
C GLU A 132 20.62 -18.52 -9.21
N GLU A 133 20.40 -17.26 -9.57
CA GLU A 133 21.27 -16.13 -9.29
C GLU A 133 20.71 -15.20 -8.20
N ALA A 134 19.48 -15.45 -7.75
CA ALA A 134 18.74 -14.58 -6.87
C ALA A 134 19.14 -14.73 -5.39
N GLU A 135 19.23 -13.59 -4.71
CA GLU A 135 19.38 -13.47 -3.26
C GLU A 135 18.02 -13.54 -2.55
N GLY A 136 16.92 -13.25 -3.27
CA GLY A 136 15.57 -13.37 -2.77
C GLY A 136 14.51 -13.37 -3.87
N ILE A 137 13.28 -13.71 -3.47
CA ILE A 137 12.12 -13.77 -4.36
C ILE A 137 11.15 -12.65 -3.99
N VAL A 138 10.74 -11.87 -4.98
CA VAL A 138 9.64 -10.91 -4.88
C VAL A 138 8.43 -11.49 -5.61
N CYS A 139 7.43 -11.90 -4.86
CA CYS A 139 6.19 -12.46 -5.38
C CYS A 139 5.11 -11.38 -5.49
N THR A 140 4.69 -11.06 -6.71
CA THR A 140 3.55 -10.16 -6.99
C THR A 140 2.30 -10.90 -7.44
N GLY A 141 2.45 -12.18 -7.85
CA GLY A 141 1.36 -13.03 -8.32
C GLY A 141 1.89 -14.35 -8.89
N LEU A 142 1.04 -15.05 -9.64
CA LEU A 142 1.45 -16.18 -10.48
C LEU A 142 1.91 -15.63 -11.85
N PHE A 143 2.75 -16.37 -12.59
CA PHE A 143 3.09 -16.03 -13.98
C PHE A 143 1.84 -16.00 -14.87
N ASP A 144 0.95 -16.98 -14.72
CA ASP A 144 -0.38 -17.03 -15.32
C ASP A 144 -1.44 -17.17 -14.20
N ASP A 145 -2.06 -16.05 -13.84
CA ASP A 145 -3.06 -15.98 -12.78
C ASP A 145 -4.45 -16.50 -13.21
N GLU A 146 -4.64 -16.84 -14.48
CA GLU A 146 -5.88 -17.42 -15.00
C GLU A 146 -5.89 -18.95 -14.94
N HIS A 147 -4.74 -19.60 -15.13
CA HIS A 147 -4.66 -21.06 -15.29
C HIS A 147 -3.82 -21.78 -14.22
N GLU A 148 -2.88 -21.10 -13.58
CA GLU A 148 -1.98 -21.74 -12.62
C GLU A 148 -2.49 -21.62 -11.19
N THR A 149 -1.90 -22.43 -10.32
CA THR A 149 -2.16 -22.45 -8.89
C THR A 149 -0.84 -22.35 -8.13
N PRO A 150 -0.86 -21.99 -6.83
CA PRO A 150 0.35 -22.02 -6.01
C PRO A 150 1.10 -23.36 -6.00
N GLU A 151 0.42 -24.48 -6.29
CA GLU A 151 1.04 -25.81 -6.31
C GLU A 151 2.00 -25.98 -7.49
N ASP A 152 1.73 -25.33 -8.63
CA ASP A 152 2.58 -25.38 -9.83
C ASP A 152 3.99 -24.81 -9.54
N TYR A 153 4.09 -23.93 -8.54
CA TYR A 153 5.31 -23.28 -8.09
C TYR A 153 6.04 -24.04 -6.98
N ARG A 154 5.45 -25.13 -6.45
CA ARG A 154 5.97 -25.81 -5.27
C ARG A 154 7.41 -26.30 -5.47
N ALA A 155 7.72 -26.89 -6.62
CA ALA A 155 9.07 -27.39 -6.90
C ALA A 155 10.11 -26.26 -6.94
N MET A 156 9.76 -25.15 -7.59
CA MET A 156 10.60 -23.95 -7.68
C MET A 156 10.83 -23.32 -6.30
N LEU A 157 9.78 -23.16 -5.50
CA LEU A 157 9.88 -22.59 -4.15
C LEU A 157 10.64 -23.52 -3.19
N LEU A 158 10.54 -24.84 -3.35
CA LEU A 158 11.35 -25.80 -2.59
C LEU A 158 12.82 -25.76 -2.97
N TYR A 159 13.14 -25.56 -4.25
CA TYR A 159 14.51 -25.35 -4.72
C TYR A 159 15.11 -24.07 -4.10
N ALA A 160 14.31 -22.99 -4.03
CA ALA A 160 14.74 -21.70 -3.49
C ALA A 160 14.85 -21.65 -1.96
N LYS A 161 14.25 -22.61 -1.24
CA LYS A 161 14.28 -22.68 0.22
C LYS A 161 15.69 -23.10 0.69
N THR A 162 16.54 -22.12 0.98
CA THR A 162 17.86 -22.31 1.58
C THR A 162 17.93 -21.79 3.01
#